data_AF-A0A3D3WBA1-F1
#
_entry.id   AF-A0A3D3WBA1-F1
#
_cell.length_a   1.000
_cell.length_b   1.000
_cell.length_c   1.000
_cell.angle_alpha   90.00
_cell.angle_beta   90.00
_cell.angle_gamma   90.00
#
_symmetry.space_group_name_H-M   'P 1'
#
loop_
_entity.id
_entity.type
_entity.pdbx_description
1 polymer ?
#
loop_
_entity_poly.entity_id
_entity_poly.type
_entity_poly.pdbx_seq_one_letter_code
_entity_poly.pdbx_strand_id
1 'polypeptide(L)' 'MKIALGSDHGGFELKEIIKDWLLAHDYKVEDFGSHDTLSCDYPDSAASVARAIVSGDAQLGILICGTGIGM' A
#
# COMPACT_ATOMS: atom_id res chain seq x y z
N MET A 1 0.68 14.30 6.97
CA MET A 1 1.05 12.93 7.42
C MET A 1 1.37 12.10 6.18
N LYS A 2 2.39 11.24 6.22
CA LYS A 2 2.75 10.34 5.12
C LYS A 2 2.27 8.91 5.41
N ILE A 3 1.61 8.31 4.43
CA ILE A 3 1.06 6.97 4.47
C ILE A 3 1.80 6.10 3.47
N ALA A 4 2.35 4.98 3.94
CA ALA A 4 2.88 3.93 3.09
C ALA A 4 1.72 3.03 2.64
N LEU A 5 1.55 2.85 1.34
CA LEU A 5 0.44 2.12 0.75
C LEU A 5 0.99 0.94 -0.03
N GLY A 6 0.39 -0.24 0.15
CA GLY A 6 0.83 -1.46 -0.53
C GLY A 6 -0.34 -2.41 -0.79
N SER A 7 -0.18 -3.23 -1.82
CA SER A 7 -1.11 -4.26 -2.22
C SER A 7 -0.42 -5.35 -3.02
N ASP A 8 -1.05 -6.51 -3.15
CA ASP A 8 -0.76 -7.42 -4.26
C ASP A 8 -1.69 -7.13 -5.45
N HIS A 9 -1.57 -7.93 -6.50
CA HIS A 9 -2.42 -7.88 -7.67
C HIS A 9 -3.92 -8.01 -7.35
N GLY A 10 -4.30 -8.73 -6.29
CA GLY A 10 -5.68 -8.87 -5.85
C GLY A 10 -6.23 -7.64 -5.14
N GLY A 11 -5.36 -6.78 -4.58
CA GLY A 11 -5.72 -5.53 -3.92
C GLY A 11 -5.55 -4.26 -4.77
N PHE A 12 -4.98 -4.37 -5.98
CA PHE A 12 -4.56 -3.23 -6.80
C PHE A 12 -5.66 -2.18 -7.04
N GLU A 13 -6.83 -2.58 -7.52
CA GLU A 13 -7.89 -1.62 -7.87
C GLU A 13 -8.38 -0.82 -6.64
N LEU A 14 -8.56 -1.50 -5.51
CA LEU A 14 -8.96 -0.85 -4.26
C LEU A 14 -7.85 0.06 -3.73
N LYS A 15 -6.58 -0.35 -3.87
CA LYS A 15 -5.42 0.47 -3.51
C LYS A 15 -5.41 1.78 -4.30
N GLU A 16 -5.66 1.76 -5.60
CA GLU A 16 -5.72 2.98 -6.42
C GLU A 16 -6.87 3.90 -5.99
N ILE A 17 -8.06 3.36 -5.71
CA ILE A 17 -9.20 4.15 -5.20
C ILE A 17 -8.85 4.83 -3.85
N ILE A 18 -8.22 4.09 -2.94
CA ILE A 18 -7.80 4.62 -1.65
C ILE A 18 -6.70 5.67 -1.82
N LYS A 19 -5.74 5.45 -2.73
CA LYS A 19 -4.68 6.41 -3.04
C LYS A 19 -5.26 7.75 -3.49
N ASP A 20 -6.19 7.73 -4.44
CA ASP A 20 -6.85 8.94 -4.92
C ASP A 20 -7.60 9.68 -3.81
N TRP A 21 -8.32 8.94 -2.96
CA TRP A 21 -9.00 9.51 -1.82
C TRP A 21 -8.01 10.17 -0.83
N LEU A 22 -6.91 9.50 -0.51
CA LEU A 22 -5.88 10.02 0.39
C LEU A 22 -5.25 11.31 -0.17
N LEU A 23 -4.89 11.31 -1.46
CA LEU A 23 -4.33 12.47 -2.12
C LEU A 23 -5.31 13.65 -2.15
N ALA A 24 -6.61 13.39 -2.37
CA ALA A 24 -7.66 14.40 -2.32
C ALA A 24 -7.90 15.01 -0.92
N HIS A 25 -7.40 14.37 0.13
CA HIS A 25 -7.52 14.81 1.53
C HIS A 25 -6.16 15.24 2.13
N ASP A 26 -5.24 15.71 1.28
CA ASP A 26 -3.93 16.28 1.68
C ASP A 26 -2.99 15.31 2.43
N TYR A 27 -3.21 14.01 2.30
CA TYR A 27 -2.25 13.01 2.76
C TYR A 27 -1.12 12.86 1.73
N LYS A 28 0.12 12.71 2.22
CA LYS A 28 1.23 12.28 1.38
C LYS A 28 1.18 10.76 1.27
N VAL A 29 1.28 10.22 0.06
CA VAL A 29 1.26 8.77 -0.15
C VAL A 29 2.58 8.34 -0.76
N GLU A 30 3.14 7.25 -0.24
CA GLU A 30 4.19 6.48 -0.89
C GLU A 30 3.65 5.10 -1.23
N ASP A 31 3.61 4.79 -2.52
CA ASP A 31 2.98 3.59 -3.08
C ASP A 31 4.06 2.55 -3.38
N PHE A 32 4.05 1.44 -2.63
CA PHE A 32 5.00 0.33 -2.73
C PHE A 32 4.48 -0.83 -3.60
N GLY A 33 3.45 -0.58 -4.40
CA GLY A 33 2.90 -1.52 -5.37
C GLY A 33 1.72 -2.33 -4.83
N SER A 34 1.20 -3.32 -5.55
CA SER A 34 1.41 -3.57 -6.98
C SER A 34 1.05 -2.34 -7.81
N HIS A 35 1.62 -2.19 -9.00
CA HIS A 35 1.33 -1.07 -9.91
C HIS A 35 0.47 -1.49 -11.11
N ASP A 36 0.10 -2.76 -11.16
CA ASP A 36 -0.79 -3.34 -12.15
C ASP A 36 -1.51 -4.57 -11.57
N THR A 37 -2.33 -5.21 -12.40
CA THR A 37 -3.08 -6.43 -12.06
C THR A 37 -2.33 -7.71 -12.40
N LEU A 38 -1.03 -7.64 -12.73
CA LEU A 38 -0.24 -8.84 -13.01
C LEU A 38 0.09 -9.56 -11.71
N SER A 39 -0.03 -10.89 -11.73
CA SER A 39 0.24 -11.73 -10.56
C SER A 39 1.59 -11.39 -9.93
N CYS A 40 1.56 -11.12 -8.64
CA CYS A 40 2.72 -10.78 -7.82
C CYS A 40 2.55 -11.27 -6.38
N ASP A 41 3.65 -11.35 -5.65
CA ASP A 41 3.67 -11.85 -4.28
C ASP A 41 3.45 -10.72 -3.27
N TYR A 42 2.45 -10.87 -2.42
CA TYR A 42 2.10 -9.89 -1.40
C TYR A 42 3.23 -9.56 -0.39
N PRO A 43 4.14 -10.49 0.02
CA PRO A 43 5.17 -10.19 1.03
C PRO A 43 6.13 -9.06 0.64
N ASP A 44 6.36 -8.85 -0.66
CA ASP A 44 7.29 -7.81 -1.13
C ASP A 44 6.77 -6.40 -0.82
N SER A 45 5.50 -6.17 -1.12
CA SER A 45 4.81 -4.91 -0.80
C SER A 45 4.58 -4.75 0.71
N ALA A 46 4.18 -5.82 1.40
CA ALA A 46 4.00 -5.85 2.87
C ALA A 46 5.29 -5.44 3.59
N ALA A 47 6.41 -6.07 3.23
CA ALA A 47 7.69 -5.81 3.86
C ALA A 47 8.18 -4.38 3.57
N SER A 48 7.90 -3.84 2.38
CA SER A 48 8.29 -2.47 2.02
C SER A 48 7.50 -1.42 2.81
N VAL A 49 6.18 -1.60 2.94
CA VAL A 49 5.34 -0.76 3.80
C VAL A 49 5.78 -0.84 5.26
N ALA A 50 6.00 -2.05 5.78
CA ALA A 50 6.43 -2.26 7.16
C ALA A 50 7.78 -1.58 7.44
N ARG A 51 8.75 -1.72 6.52
CA ARG A 51 10.06 -1.05 6.63
C ARG A 51 9.92 0.47 6.65
N ALA A 52 9.08 1.06 5.79
CA ALA A 52 8.87 2.50 5.75
C ALA A 52 8.29 3.06 7.07
N ILE A 53 7.43 2.29 7.75
CA ILE A 53 6.90 2.67 9.07
C ILE A 53 7.98 2.55 10.14
N VAL A 54 8.71 1.42 10.16
CA VAL A 54 9.75 1.16 11.18
C VAL A 54 10.92 2.14 11.06
N SER A 55 11.28 2.58 9.84
CA SER A 55 12.32 3.59 9.62
C SER A 55 11.87 5.02 9.99
N GLY A 56 10.56 5.26 10.12
CA GLY A 56 9.98 6.59 10.31
C GLY A 56 9.76 7.37 9.01
N ASP A 57 9.97 6.76 7.84
CA ASP A 57 9.72 7.37 6.53
C ASP A 57 8.22 7.58 6.25
N ALA A 58 7.36 6.82 6.92
CA ALA A 58 5.90 6.97 6.93
C ALA A 58 5.36 6.82 8.36
N GLN A 59 4.24 7.50 8.66
CA GLN A 59 3.62 7.43 9.99
C GLN A 59 2.62 6.28 10.13
N LEU A 60 1.99 5.87 9.03
CA LEU A 60 1.00 4.79 8.98
C LEU A 60 1.15 3.98 7.70
N GLY A 61 0.65 2.75 7.73
CA GLY A 61 0.58 1.85 6.58
C GLY A 61 -0.85 1.40 6.28
N ILE A 62 -1.13 1.19 4.99
CA ILE A 62 -2.34 0.51 4.52
C ILE A 62 -1.91 -0.61 3.59
N LEU A 63 -2.33 -1.84 3.89
CA LEU A 63 -2.06 -3.04 3.08
C LEU A 63 -3.36 -3.66 2.61
N ILE A 64 -3.37 -4.10 1.34
CA ILE A 64 -4.59 -4.60 0.68
C ILE A 64 -4.24 -5.84 -0.13
N CYS A 65 -4.95 -6.93 0.12
CA CYS A 65 -4.95 -8.09 -0.78
C CYS A 65 -6.38 -8.62 -0.92
N GLY A 66 -6.58 -9.76 -1.59
CA GLY A 66 -7.91 -10.33 -1.79
C GLY A 66 -8.72 -10.53 -0.50
N THR A 67 -8.07 -10.81 0.64
CA THR A 67 -8.74 -11.02 1.95
C THR A 67 -8.18 -10.17 3.10
N GLY A 68 -7.01 -9.55 2.90
CA GLY A 68 -6.25 -8.87 3.96
C GLY A 68 -5.56 -9.80 4.98
N ILE A 69 -5.66 -11.13 4.85
CA ILE A 69 -5.12 -12.07 5.87
C ILE A 69 -3.64 -12.38 5.64
N GLY A 70 -3.20 -12.46 4.39
CA GLY A 70 -1.81 -12.81 4.06
C GLY A 70 -0.82 -11.67 4.29
N MET A 71 -1.28 -10.43 4.16
CA MET A 71 -0.49 -9.20 4.26
C MET A 71 0.02 -8.92 5.67
#